data_AF-A0A4V1UID4-F1
#
_entry.id   AF-A0A4V1UID4-F1
#
_cell.length_a   1.000
_cell.length_b   1.000
_cell.length_c   1.000
_cell.angle_alpha   90.00
_cell.angle_beta   90.00
_cell.angle_gamma   90.00
#
_symmetry.space_group_name_H-M   'P 1'
#
loop_
_entity.id
_entity.type
_entity.pdbx_description
1 polymer ?
#
loop_
_entity_poly.entity_id
_entity_poly.type
_entity_poly.pdbx_seq_one_letter_code
_entity_poly.pdbx_strand_id
1 'polypeptide(L)'
;MKFLIDNWMLIGIALASGGMLVWPLISSGMAAGSLSASGAVQLINRDKAVVIDVSETEEFAGGHVVGAKNIPLSQLEEKLPATVKNKALPLILVCPSGARASRALA
;
A
#
# COMPACT_ATOMS: atom_id res chain seq x y z
N MET A 1 5.61 -28.51 35.09
CA MET A 1 5.32 -27.12 35.52
C MET A 1 6.53 -26.39 36.10
N LYS A 2 7.40 -27.04 36.88
CA LYS A 2 8.60 -26.41 37.48
C LYS A 2 9.54 -25.72 36.47
N PHE A 3 9.79 -26.32 35.31
CA PHE A 3 10.61 -25.71 34.24
C PHE A 3 10.10 -24.33 33.76
N LEU A 4 8.77 -24.17 33.63
CA LEU A 4 8.17 -22.92 33.16
C LEU A 4 8.27 -21.80 34.21
N ILE A 5 8.17 -22.17 35.49
CA ILE A 5 8.31 -21.25 36.62
C ILE A 5 9.77 -20.86 36.82
N ASP A 6 10.69 -21.82 36.74
CA ASP A 6 12.13 -21.57 36.92
C ASP A 6 12.73 -20.75 35.76
N ASN A 7 12.17 -20.83 34.55
CA ASN A 7 12.68 -20.18 33.34
C ASN A 7 11.73 -19.11 32.78
N TRP A 8 10.81 -18.59 33.59
CA TRP A 8 9.78 -17.65 33.13
C TRP A 8 10.38 -16.40 32.46
N MET A 9 11.53 -15.93 32.93
CA MET A 9 12.24 -14.78 32.36
C MET A 9 12.83 -15.08 30.97
N LEU A 10 13.38 -16.28 30.76
CA LEU A 10 13.89 -16.71 29.45
C LEU A 10 12.75 -16.89 28.45
N ILE A 11 11.63 -17.45 28.90
CA ILE A 11 10.41 -17.59 28.08
C ILE A 11 9.86 -16.20 27.72
N GLY A 12 9.85 -15.27 28.67
CA GLY A 12 9.44 -13.88 28.43
C GLY A 12 10.30 -13.19 27.38
N ILE A 13 11.62 -13.34 27.44
CA ILE A 13 12.55 -12.79 26.43
C ILE A 13 12.33 -13.45 25.07
N ALA A 14 12.16 -14.77 25.02
CA ALA A 14 11.92 -15.50 23.78
C ALA A 14 10.59 -15.07 23.10
N LEU A 15 9.53 -14.88 23.89
CA LEU A 15 8.24 -14.41 23.39
C LEU A 15 8.30 -12.94 22.96
N ALA A 16 8.99 -12.08 23.71
CA ALA A 16 9.15 -10.68 23.35
C ALA A 16 9.96 -10.50 22.05
N SER A 17 11.09 -11.20 21.94
CA SER A 17 11.92 -11.18 20.73
C SER A 17 11.21 -11.81 19.52
N GLY A 18 10.51 -12.93 19.71
CA GLY A 18 9.67 -13.53 18.68
C GLY A 18 8.54 -12.59 18.24
N GLY A 19 7.87 -11.93 19.20
CA GLY A 19 6.84 -10.93 18.92
C GLY A 19 7.38 -9.75 18.14
N MET A 20 8.57 -9.25 18.49
CA MET A 20 9.20 -8.12 17.80
C MET A 20 9.63 -8.46 16.37
N LEU A 21 10.00 -9.71 16.09
CA LEU A 21 10.28 -10.18 14.72
C LEU A 21 9.02 -10.28 13.86
N VAL A 22 7.89 -10.62 14.45
CA VAL A 22 6.59 -10.72 13.75
C VAL A 22 5.88 -9.35 13.65
N TRP A 23 6.23 -8.40 14.51
CA TRP A 23 5.61 -7.06 14.57
C TRP A 23 5.61 -6.30 13.23
N PRO A 24 6.71 -6.28 12.44
CA PRO A 24 6.72 -5.60 11.13
C PRO A 24 5.79 -6.26 10.10
N LEU A 25 5.52 -7.56 10.21
CA LEU A 25 4.66 -8.29 9.26
C LEU A 25 3.18 -8.00 9.51
N ILE A 26 2.80 -7.74 10.76
CA ILE A 26 1.43 -7.38 11.14
C ILE A 26 1.20 -5.87 10.91
N SER A 27 2.15 -5.03 11.30
CA SER A 27 2.03 -3.57 11.17
C SER A 27 2.09 -3.08 9.73
N SER A 28 2.75 -3.81 8.82
CA SER A 28 2.76 -3.47 7.39
C SER A 28 1.39 -3.61 6.71
N GLY A 29 0.47 -4.42 7.25
CA GLY A 29 -0.93 -4.47 6.83
C GLY A 29 -1.78 -3.28 7.31
N MET A 30 -1.34 -2.56 8.36
CA MET A 30 -2.06 -1.40 8.92
C MET A 30 -1.64 -0.06 8.30
N ALA A 31 -0.57 -0.02 7.51
CA ALA A 31 -0.06 1.20 6.87
C ALA A 31 -0.61 1.43 5.44
N ALA A 32 -1.73 0.80 5.09
CA ALA A 32 -2.28 0.76 3.72
C ALA A 32 -2.71 2.13 3.14
N GLY A 33 -2.61 3.22 3.91
CA GLY A 33 -3.09 4.54 3.49
C GLY A 33 -2.03 5.47 2.87
N SER A 34 -0.73 5.27 3.14
CA SER A 34 0.31 6.20 2.66
C SER A 34 1.55 5.47 2.16
N LEU A 35 1.85 5.63 0.88
CA LEU A 35 2.99 5.01 0.21
C LEU A 35 4.07 6.07 -0.04
N SER A 36 5.33 5.76 0.30
CA SER A 36 6.46 6.63 -0.05
C SER A 36 6.79 6.50 -1.55
N ALA A 37 7.47 7.50 -2.13
CA ALA A 37 7.92 7.44 -3.52
C ALA A 37 8.80 6.21 -3.80
N SER A 38 9.70 5.87 -2.87
CA SER A 38 10.54 4.66 -2.99
C SER A 38 9.72 3.37 -2.90
N GLY A 39 8.71 3.32 -2.02
CA GLY A 39 7.79 2.19 -1.93
C GLY A 39 6.98 2.00 -3.21
N ALA A 40 6.51 3.09 -3.82
CA ALA A 40 5.82 3.04 -5.11
C ALA A 40 6.71 2.48 -6.22
N VAL A 41 7.94 2.96 -6.33
CA VAL A 41 8.91 2.43 -7.31
C VAL A 41 9.17 0.94 -7.10
N GLN A 42 9.28 0.50 -5.84
CA GLN A 42 9.49 -0.92 -5.51
C GLN A 42 8.30 -1.78 -5.95
N LEU A 43 7.07 -1.35 -5.65
CA LEU A 43 5.84 -2.07 -6.04
C LEU A 43 5.66 -2.09 -7.57
N ILE A 44 5.96 -1.00 -8.27
CA ILE A 44 5.90 -0.93 -9.74
C ILE A 44 6.88 -1.93 -10.35
N ASN A 45 8.12 -1.95 -9.86
CA ASN A 45 9.18 -2.76 -10.46
C ASN A 45 9.13 -4.25 -10.09
N ARG A 46 8.75 -4.58 -8.85
CA ARG A 46 8.79 -5.98 -8.35
C ARG A 46 7.45 -6.68 -8.48
N ASP A 47 6.37 -5.98 -8.16
CA ASP A 47 5.03 -6.56 -8.02
C ASP A 47 4.10 -6.18 -9.18
N LYS A 48 4.65 -5.49 -10.20
CA LYS A 48 3.92 -5.02 -11.39
C LYS A 48 2.68 -4.21 -11.03
N ALA A 49 2.83 -3.34 -10.03
CA ALA A 49 1.73 -2.52 -9.55
C ALA A 49 1.12 -1.67 -10.66
N VAL A 50 -0.20 -1.56 -10.65
CA VAL A 50 -0.95 -0.71 -11.58
C VAL A 50 -1.07 0.67 -10.97
N VAL A 51 -0.59 1.69 -11.68
CA VAL A 51 -0.68 3.08 -11.24
C VAL A 51 -1.89 3.74 -11.91
N ILE A 52 -2.80 4.28 -11.11
CA ILE A 52 -3.95 5.05 -11.56
C ILE A 52 -3.81 6.47 -11.05
N ASP A 53 -3.81 7.42 -11.98
CA ASP A 53 -3.82 8.84 -11.67
C ASP A 53 -5.27 9.34 -11.59
N VAL A 54 -5.67 9.83 -10.42
CA VAL A 54 -7.03 10.32 -10.14
C VAL A 54 -7.23 11.81 -10.37
N SER A 55 -6.26 12.44 -11.04
CA SER A 55 -6.30 13.86 -11.40
C SER A 55 -7.17 14.12 -12.62
N GLU A 56 -7.50 15.38 -12.86
CA GLU A 56 -8.20 15.76 -14.08
C GLU A 56 -7.31 15.53 -15.31
N THR A 57 -7.95 15.39 -16.47
CA THR A 57 -7.25 15.01 -17.72
C THR A 57 -6.19 16.04 -18.10
N GLU A 58 -6.45 17.32 -17.85
CA GLU A 58 -5.54 18.44 -18.14
C GLU A 58 -4.29 18.39 -17.25
N GLU A 59 -4.45 18.02 -15.97
CA GLU A 59 -3.34 17.87 -15.03
C GLU A 59 -2.47 16.68 -15.41
N PHE A 60 -3.10 15.56 -15.78
CA PHE A 60 -2.39 14.37 -16.26
C PHE A 60 -1.60 14.66 -17.54
N ALA A 61 -2.17 15.46 -18.45
CA ALA A 61 -1.48 15.91 -19.66
C ALA A 61 -0.29 16.83 -19.37
N GLY A 62 -0.36 17.62 -18.28
CA GLY A 62 0.73 18.49 -17.82
C GLY A 62 1.92 17.75 -17.22
N GLY A 63 1.72 16.50 -16.77
CA GLY A 63 2.80 15.62 -16.29
C GLY A 63 2.25 14.51 -15.42
N HIS A 64 2.69 13.27 -15.67
CA HIS A 64 2.20 12.09 -14.96
C HIS A 64 3.29 11.01 -14.80
N VAL A 65 3.03 10.03 -13.93
CA VAL A 65 3.91 8.87 -13.73
C VAL A 65 3.90 7.99 -14.99
N VAL A 66 5.08 7.59 -15.46
CA VAL A 66 5.22 6.76 -16.66
C VAL A 66 4.44 5.45 -16.51
N GLY A 67 3.57 5.16 -17.48
CA GLY A 67 2.73 3.95 -17.49
C GLY A 67 1.48 4.04 -16.61
N ALA A 68 1.24 5.18 -15.95
CA ALA A 68 -0.01 5.41 -15.25
C ALA A 68 -1.18 5.55 -16.21
N LYS A 69 -2.37 5.13 -15.76
CA LYS A 69 -3.63 5.38 -16.47
C LYS A 69 -4.39 6.48 -15.77
N ASN A 70 -4.87 7.46 -16.51
CA ASN A 70 -5.71 8.50 -15.95
C ASN A 70 -7.15 8.02 -15.80
N ILE A 71 -7.69 8.11 -14.58
CA ILE A 71 -9.10 7.92 -14.27
C ILE A 71 -9.47 8.99 -13.25
N PRO A 72 -10.07 10.11 -13.66
CA PRO A 72 -10.47 11.17 -12.73
C PRO A 72 -11.28 10.62 -11.56
N LEU A 73 -11.11 11.20 -10.37
CA LEU A 73 -11.75 10.72 -9.14
C LEU A 73 -13.27 10.50 -9.29
N SER A 74 -13.95 11.37 -10.04
CA SER A 74 -15.39 11.30 -10.31
C SER A 74 -15.83 10.07 -11.12
N GLN A 75 -14.93 9.46 -11.88
CA GLN A 75 -15.19 8.32 -12.77
C GLN A 75 -14.53 7.04 -12.26
N LEU A 76 -13.88 7.09 -11.10
CA LEU A 76 -13.06 5.99 -10.58
C LEU A 76 -13.91 4.74 -10.33
N GLU A 77 -15.04 4.86 -9.63
CA GLU A 77 -15.90 3.71 -9.31
C GLU A 77 -16.40 2.98 -10.55
N GLU A 78 -16.76 3.73 -11.60
CA GLU A 78 -17.29 3.18 -12.85
C GLU A 78 -16.18 2.54 -13.71
N LYS A 79 -15.03 3.21 -13.84
CA LYS A 79 -13.97 2.83 -14.79
C LYS A 79 -12.91 1.90 -14.21
N LEU A 80 -12.73 1.88 -12.88
CA LEU A 80 -11.69 1.06 -12.24
C LEU A 80 -11.88 -0.44 -12.49
N PRO A 81 -13.09 -1.04 -12.39
CA PRO A 81 -13.29 -2.47 -12.65
C PRO A 81 -12.95 -2.88 -14.09
N ALA A 82 -13.22 -2.00 -15.06
CA ALA A 82 -12.89 -2.24 -16.46
C ALA A 82 -11.37 -2.12 -16.72
N THR A 83 -10.71 -1.24 -15.99
CA THR A 83 -9.30 -0.89 -16.19
C THR A 83 -8.34 -1.82 -15.45
N VAL A 84 -8.71 -2.26 -14.25
CA VAL A 84 -7.91 -3.12 -13.35
C VAL A 84 -8.64 -4.45 -13.18
N LYS A 85 -8.47 -5.33 -14.18
CA LYS A 85 -9.11 -6.65 -14.18
C LYS A 85 -8.49 -7.62 -13.18
N ASN A 86 -7.18 -7.50 -12.94
CA ASN A 86 -6.46 -8.36 -12.03
C ASN A 86 -6.37 -7.73 -10.64
N LYS A 87 -7.25 -8.16 -9.73
CA LYS A 87 -7.29 -7.69 -8.33
C LYS A 87 -6.14 -8.23 -7.46
N ALA A 88 -5.33 -9.15 -7.97
CA ALA A 88 -4.16 -9.65 -7.25
C ALA A 88 -2.93 -8.73 -7.38
N LEU A 89 -2.94 -7.79 -8.32
CA LEU A 89 -1.86 -6.82 -8.48
C LEU A 89 -2.04 -5.65 -7.51
N PRO A 90 -0.96 -5.11 -6.93
CA PRO A 90 -1.04 -3.90 -6.13
C PRO A 90 -1.57 -2.74 -6.98
N LEU A 91 -2.51 -1.97 -6.42
CA LEU A 91 -3.06 -0.76 -7.03
C LEU A 91 -2.50 0.46 -6.32
N ILE A 92 -1.92 1.38 -7.08
CA ILE A 92 -1.39 2.65 -6.57
C ILE A 92 -2.24 3.78 -7.12
N LEU A 93 -2.84 4.57 -6.24
CA LEU A 93 -3.58 5.78 -6.60
C LEU A 93 -2.69 7.00 -6.41
N VAL A 94 -2.63 7.88 -7.40
CA VAL A 94 -1.79 9.08 -7.36
C VAL A 94 -2.57 10.33 -7.78
N CYS A 95 -2.23 11.46 -7.16
CA CYS A 95 -2.60 12.80 -7.62
C CYS A 95 -1.52 13.79 -7.13
N PRO A 96 -1.42 15.00 -7.70
CA PRO A 96 -0.36 15.97 -7.38
C PRO A 96 -0.11 16.21 -5.89
N SER A 97 -1.18 16.30 -5.08
CA SER A 97 -1.11 16.61 -3.66
C SER A 97 -1.38 15.42 -2.73
N GLY A 98 -1.63 14.23 -3.26
CA GLY A 98 -2.12 13.07 -2.49
C GLY A 98 -3.55 13.16 -1.92
N ALA A 99 -4.18 14.34 -1.88
CA ALA A 99 -5.50 14.53 -1.25
C ALA A 99 -6.64 13.77 -1.95
N ARG A 100 -6.67 13.76 -3.30
CA ARG A 100 -7.67 13.00 -4.08
C ARG A 100 -7.43 11.50 -3.98
N ALA A 101 -6.17 11.07 -4.03
CA ALA A 101 -5.80 9.67 -3.85
C ALA A 101 -6.23 9.14 -2.47
N SER A 102 -6.05 9.93 -1.40
CA SER A 102 -6.53 9.56 -0.06
C SER A 102 -8.04 9.45 0.03
N ARG A 103 -8.79 10.33 -0.65
CA ARG A 103 -10.26 10.24 -0.70
C ARG A 103 -10.75 9.02 -1.47
N ALA A 104 -10.02 8.58 -2.48
CA ALA A 104 -10.34 7.39 -3.25
C ALA A 104 -10.13 6.07 -2.48
N LEU A 105 -9.42 6.09 -1.36
CA LEU A 105 -9.22 4.93 -0.48
C LEU A 105 -10.32 4.79 0.60
N ALA A 106 -11.12 5.84 0.82
CA ALA A 106 -12.18 5.89 1.83
C ALA A 106 -13.49 5.32 1.27
#